data_AF-A0A062TUQ1-F1
#
_entry.id   AF-A0A062TUQ1-F1
#
_cell.length_a   1.000
_cell.length_b   1.000
_cell.length_c   1.000
_cell.angle_alpha   90.00
_cell.angle_beta   90.00
_cell.angle_gamma   90.00
#
_symmetry.space_group_name_H-M   'P 1'
#
loop_
_entity.id
_entity.type
_entity.pdbx_description
1 polymer ?
#
loop_
_entity_poly.entity_id
_entity_poly.type
_entity_poly.pdbx_seq_one_letter_code
_entity_poly.pdbx_strand_id
1 'polypeptide(L)'
;MSADENRLIVVGAIKGAHGVRGEVRVKSFTALPEDVFGYGALMDEAGKPVLTPVNTKPGKDHFIVRPKEQKQKEEWDALKGTLLHVPRSRLPNTEDGEFYIEDLIGLSVFAGGNEPAGMVRAVQNFGADDLLEIRLKDHGATILVPFTLVDVPIVDVASGRVVIPDLTTWAEHDESD
;
A
#
# COMPACT_ATOMS: atom_id res chain seq x y z
N MET A 1 -0.58 -22.91 2.28
CA MET A 1 -1.46 -22.34 1.24
C MET A 1 -2.67 -21.82 1.98
N SER A 2 -2.57 -20.59 2.47
CA SER A 2 -3.48 -20.05 3.48
C SER A 2 -4.63 -19.33 2.80
N ALA A 3 -5.84 -19.59 3.25
CA ALA A 3 -7.10 -19.20 2.60
C ALA A 3 -7.39 -17.67 2.54
N ASP A 4 -6.43 -16.82 2.90
CA ASP A 4 -6.62 -15.37 3.06
C ASP A 4 -6.28 -14.54 1.80
N GLU A 5 -5.52 -15.11 0.85
CA GLU A 5 -5.05 -14.39 -0.35
C GLU A 5 -6.15 -13.95 -1.32
N ASN A 6 -7.35 -14.54 -1.21
CA ASN A 6 -8.50 -14.24 -2.07
C ASN A 6 -9.59 -13.42 -1.36
N ARG A 7 -9.31 -12.90 -0.15
CA ARG A 7 -10.23 -12.02 0.56
C ARG A 7 -10.34 -10.69 -0.19
N LEU A 8 -11.55 -10.32 -0.59
CA LEU A 8 -11.84 -9.07 -1.28
C LEU A 8 -11.98 -7.94 -0.26
N ILE A 9 -11.20 -6.88 -0.43
CA ILE A 9 -11.24 -5.69 0.42
C ILE A 9 -11.88 -4.55 -0.36
N VAL A 10 -12.85 -3.88 0.26
CA VAL A 10 -13.50 -2.69 -0.30
C VAL A 10 -12.51 -1.54 -0.32
N VAL A 11 -12.27 -0.97 -1.49
CA VAL A 11 -11.35 0.17 -1.69
C VAL A 11 -12.03 1.40 -2.25
N GLY A 12 -13.27 1.28 -2.70
CA GLY A 12 -14.03 2.41 -3.20
C GLY A 12 -15.45 2.05 -3.59
N ALA A 13 -16.15 3.00 -4.20
CA ALA A 13 -17.50 2.82 -4.69
C ALA A 13 -17.77 3.62 -5.96
N ILE A 14 -18.63 3.08 -6.82
CA ILE A 14 -19.10 3.77 -8.02
C ILE A 14 -20.16 4.81 -7.62
N LYS A 15 -19.90 6.09 -7.94
CA LYS A 15 -20.87 7.19 -7.76
C LYS A 15 -21.82 7.37 -8.95
N GLY A 16 -21.53 6.72 -10.07
CA GLY A 16 -22.32 6.74 -11.31
C GLY A 16 -21.52 7.28 -12.49
N ALA A 17 -22.18 7.42 -13.64
CA ALA A 17 -21.54 7.85 -14.88
C ALA A 17 -21.04 9.31 -14.83
N HIS A 18 -19.95 9.57 -15.54
CA HIS A 18 -19.46 10.91 -15.85
C HIS A 18 -19.59 11.21 -17.35
N GLY A 19 -20.43 12.18 -17.69
CA GLY A 19 -20.64 12.60 -19.08
C GLY A 19 -21.25 11.51 -19.97
N VAL A 20 -21.05 11.66 -21.28
CA VAL A 20 -21.55 10.75 -22.34
C VAL A 20 -20.45 9.91 -22.98
N ARG A 21 -19.19 10.06 -22.51
CA ARG A 21 -18.01 9.41 -23.08
C ARG A 21 -17.66 8.06 -22.43
N GLY A 22 -18.57 7.51 -21.63
CA GLY A 22 -18.36 6.25 -20.89
C GLY A 22 -17.39 6.37 -19.72
N GLU A 23 -17.11 7.58 -19.25
CA GLU A 23 -16.32 7.80 -18.03
C GLU A 23 -17.20 7.53 -16.79
N VAL A 24 -16.58 7.18 -15.67
CA VAL A 24 -17.29 6.85 -14.42
C VAL A 24 -16.71 7.62 -13.25
N ARG A 25 -17.57 8.00 -12.31
CA ARG A 25 -17.17 8.61 -11.04
C ARG A 25 -16.93 7.52 -10.02
N VAL A 26 -15.73 7.48 -9.47
CA VAL A 26 -15.34 6.56 -8.40
C VAL A 26 -14.98 7.37 -7.16
N LYS A 27 -15.56 7.00 -6.03
CA LYS A 27 -15.12 7.50 -4.72
C LYS A 27 -14.14 6.48 -4.15
N SER A 28 -12.94 6.92 -3.84
CA SER A 28 -11.98 6.09 -3.11
C SER A 28 -12.30 6.10 -1.62
N PHE A 29 -12.05 4.97 -0.96
CA PHE A 29 -12.07 4.84 0.49
C PHE A 29 -10.67 4.53 1.06
N THR A 30 -9.64 4.55 0.21
CA THR A 30 -8.25 4.34 0.61
C THR A 30 -7.67 5.57 1.31
N ALA A 31 -6.67 5.35 2.17
CA ALA A 31 -5.97 6.42 2.90
C ALA A 31 -5.40 7.48 1.95
N LEU A 32 -4.77 7.03 0.86
CA LEU A 32 -4.39 7.85 -0.28
C LEU A 32 -5.36 7.58 -1.44
N PRO A 33 -6.21 8.55 -1.82
CA PRO A 33 -7.28 8.30 -2.78
C PRO A 33 -6.82 7.94 -4.20
N GLU A 34 -5.57 8.24 -4.55
CA GLU A 34 -4.94 7.96 -5.84
C GLU A 34 -4.44 6.51 -5.98
N ASP A 35 -4.05 5.86 -4.87
CA ASP A 35 -3.52 4.49 -4.88
C ASP A 35 -4.52 3.45 -5.32
N VAL A 36 -5.83 3.71 -5.12
CA VAL A 36 -6.91 2.80 -5.52
C VAL A 36 -6.82 2.42 -7.01
N PHE A 37 -6.28 3.31 -7.84
CA PHE A 37 -6.12 3.07 -9.28
C PHE A 37 -4.81 2.37 -9.64
N GLY A 38 -3.83 2.37 -8.73
CA GLY A 38 -2.56 1.64 -8.85
C GLY A 38 -2.71 0.14 -8.56
N TYR A 39 -3.72 -0.27 -7.79
CA TYR A 39 -3.98 -1.67 -7.43
C TYR A 39 -4.49 -2.54 -8.60
N GLY A 40 -4.73 -1.95 -9.77
CA GLY A 40 -5.14 -2.64 -10.99
C GLY A 40 -6.66 -2.71 -11.18
N ALA A 41 -7.14 -3.84 -11.70
CA ALA A 41 -8.57 -4.02 -12.00
C ALA A 41 -9.40 -4.15 -10.71
N LEU A 42 -10.39 -3.27 -10.58
CA LEU A 42 -11.35 -3.24 -9.47
C LEU A 42 -12.50 -4.22 -9.75
N MET A 43 -12.89 -4.95 -8.72
CA MET A 43 -13.84 -6.06 -8.78
C MET A 43 -15.13 -5.76 -8.02
N ASP A 44 -16.20 -6.49 -8.31
CA ASP A 44 -17.38 -6.53 -7.45
C ASP A 44 -17.18 -7.48 -6.25
N GLU A 45 -18.20 -7.58 -5.40
CA GLU A 45 -18.25 -8.50 -4.26
C GLU A 45 -18.12 -9.98 -4.69
N ALA A 46 -18.45 -10.31 -5.94
CA ALA A 46 -18.30 -11.65 -6.51
C ALA A 46 -16.90 -11.92 -7.07
N GLY A 47 -15.96 -10.96 -6.96
CA GLY A 47 -14.60 -11.07 -7.47
C GLY A 47 -14.50 -10.93 -8.99
N LYS A 48 -15.55 -10.44 -9.65
CA LYS A 48 -15.55 -10.21 -11.09
C LYS A 48 -15.01 -8.82 -11.39
N PRO A 49 -14.07 -8.65 -12.33
CA PRO A 49 -13.58 -7.33 -12.71
C PRO A 49 -14.72 -6.48 -13.29
N VAL A 50 -14.99 -5.35 -12.64
CA VAL A 50 -16.02 -4.39 -13.03
C VAL A 50 -15.42 -3.18 -13.71
N LEU A 51 -14.26 -2.73 -13.23
CA LEU A 51 -13.62 -1.49 -13.68
C LEU A 51 -12.10 -1.65 -13.77
N THR A 52 -11.55 -1.42 -14.95
CA THR A 52 -10.10 -1.35 -15.15
C THR A 52 -9.69 0.09 -15.45
N PRO A 53 -9.09 0.82 -14.49
CA PRO A 53 -8.68 2.21 -14.71
C PRO A 53 -7.58 2.31 -15.78
N VAL A 54 -7.82 3.07 -16.85
CA VAL A 54 -6.83 3.38 -17.90
C VAL A 54 -6.30 4.80 -17.74
N ASN A 55 -7.18 5.72 -17.36
CA ASN A 55 -6.80 7.10 -17.06
C ASN A 55 -7.67 7.61 -15.92
N THR A 56 -7.12 8.43 -15.05
CA THR A 56 -7.83 8.93 -13.86
C THR A 56 -7.62 10.43 -13.77
N LYS A 57 -8.67 11.13 -13.36
CA LYS A 57 -8.63 12.57 -13.11
C LYS A 57 -9.19 12.86 -11.73
N PRO A 58 -8.46 13.58 -10.87
CA PRO A 58 -8.99 14.00 -9.59
C PRO A 58 -10.12 15.02 -9.80
N GLY A 59 -11.20 14.82 -9.05
CA GLY A 59 -12.31 15.79 -8.91
C GLY A 59 -12.44 16.24 -7.46
N LYS A 60 -13.50 16.99 -7.14
CA LYS A 60 -13.67 17.58 -5.79
C LYS A 60 -13.81 16.56 -4.64
N ASP A 61 -14.58 15.49 -4.84
CA ASP A 61 -14.85 14.43 -3.82
C ASP A 61 -14.84 13.02 -4.43
N HIS A 62 -14.43 12.92 -5.68
CA HIS A 62 -14.43 11.69 -6.47
C HIS A 62 -13.41 11.82 -7.59
N PHE A 63 -13.03 10.69 -8.14
CA PHE A 63 -12.20 10.59 -9.32
C PHE A 63 -13.06 10.29 -10.53
N ILE A 64 -12.72 10.92 -11.65
CA ILE A 64 -13.26 10.57 -12.96
C ILE A 64 -12.29 9.56 -13.54
N VAL A 65 -12.76 8.32 -13.65
CA VAL A 65 -11.99 7.21 -14.19
C VAL A 65 -12.46 6.94 -15.60
N ARG A 66 -11.51 6.82 -16.50
CA ARG A 66 -11.72 6.25 -17.83
C ARG A 66 -11.40 4.76 -17.76
N PRO A 67 -12.43 3.90 -17.82
CA PRO A 67 -12.22 2.47 -17.85
C PRO A 67 -11.70 1.99 -19.20
N LYS A 68 -11.12 0.79 -19.21
CA LYS A 68 -10.89 0.03 -20.44
C LYS A 68 -12.20 -0.53 -21.00
N GLU A 69 -13.16 -0.81 -20.12
CA GLU A 69 -14.49 -1.29 -20.47
C GLU A 69 -15.30 -0.17 -21.13
N GLN A 70 -15.75 -0.41 -22.35
CA GLN A 70 -16.62 0.52 -23.06
C GLN A 70 -18.07 0.30 -22.63
N LYS A 71 -18.46 0.94 -21.51
CA LYS A 71 -19.85 0.94 -21.01
C LYS A 71 -20.52 2.30 -21.24
N GLN A 72 -21.81 2.27 -21.55
CA GLN A 72 -22.62 3.47 -21.72
C GLN A 72 -23.04 4.07 -20.38
N LYS A 73 -23.60 5.28 -20.43
CA LYS A 73 -24.08 6.01 -19.24
C LYS A 73 -25.07 5.17 -18.44
N GLU A 74 -26.05 4.55 -19.09
CA GLU A 74 -27.09 3.76 -18.43
C GLU A 74 -26.50 2.56 -17.66
N GLU A 75 -25.47 1.91 -18.20
CA GLU A 75 -24.80 0.78 -17.54
C GLU A 75 -24.02 1.22 -16.31
N TRP A 76 -23.37 2.39 -16.35
CA TRP A 76 -22.67 2.95 -15.19
C TRP A 76 -23.63 3.45 -14.12
N ASP A 77 -24.75 4.07 -14.52
CA ASP A 77 -25.81 4.48 -13.59
C ASP A 77 -26.49 3.26 -12.94
N ALA A 78 -26.61 2.13 -13.65
CA ALA A 78 -27.09 0.87 -13.06
C ALA A 78 -26.14 0.28 -12.01
N LEU A 79 -24.84 0.58 -12.12
CA LEU A 79 -23.79 0.18 -11.16
C LEU A 79 -23.54 1.25 -10.07
N LYS A 80 -24.39 2.27 -9.99
CA LYS A 80 -24.27 3.31 -8.97
C LYS A 80 -24.50 2.71 -7.58
N GLY A 81 -23.56 2.98 -6.67
CA GLY A 81 -23.56 2.42 -5.32
C GLY A 81 -22.86 1.07 -5.21
N THR A 82 -22.44 0.47 -6.32
CA THR A 82 -21.63 -0.76 -6.29
C THR A 82 -20.29 -0.49 -5.61
N LEU A 83 -19.97 -1.31 -4.62
CA LEU A 83 -18.69 -1.33 -3.93
C LEU A 83 -17.63 -1.98 -4.82
N LEU A 84 -16.47 -1.34 -4.89
CA LEU A 84 -15.32 -1.78 -5.64
C LEU A 84 -14.32 -2.43 -4.68
N HIS A 85 -13.90 -3.62 -5.05
CA HIS A 85 -13.04 -4.47 -4.26
C HIS A 85 -11.74 -4.77 -5.01
N VAL A 86 -10.71 -5.08 -4.25
CA VAL A 86 -9.48 -5.67 -4.76
C VAL A 86 -9.09 -6.85 -3.87
N PRO A 87 -8.43 -7.87 -4.41
CA PRO A 87 -7.92 -8.96 -3.59
C PRO A 87 -6.87 -8.41 -2.61
N ARG A 88 -6.90 -8.91 -1.37
CA ARG A 88 -5.99 -8.51 -0.30
C ARG A 88 -4.52 -8.64 -0.69
N SER A 89 -4.20 -9.59 -1.57
CA SER A 89 -2.88 -9.81 -2.16
C SER A 89 -2.39 -8.68 -3.08
N ARG A 90 -3.27 -7.81 -3.59
CA ARG A 90 -2.91 -6.63 -4.40
C ARG A 90 -2.88 -5.33 -3.63
N LEU A 91 -3.44 -5.33 -2.42
CA LEU A 91 -3.25 -4.22 -1.51
C LEU A 91 -1.87 -4.32 -0.89
N PRO A 92 -1.15 -3.19 -0.72
CA PRO A 92 -0.08 -3.16 0.26
C PRO A 92 -0.66 -3.64 1.59
N ASN A 93 0.09 -4.46 2.32
CA ASN A 93 -0.39 -4.95 3.60
C ASN A 93 -0.77 -3.75 4.48
N THR A 94 -2.03 -3.66 4.90
CA THR A 94 -2.45 -2.67 5.89
C THR A 94 -3.08 -3.41 7.06
N GLU A 95 -2.65 -2.96 8.25
CA GLU A 95 -2.85 -3.49 9.61
C GLU A 95 -1.96 -4.69 9.96
N ASP A 96 -0.69 -4.43 10.27
CA ASP A 96 -0.32 -4.23 11.68
C ASP A 96 0.42 -2.87 11.73
N GLY A 97 -0.13 -1.91 12.47
CA GLY A 97 0.52 -0.62 12.73
C GLY A 97 0.80 -0.41 14.22
N GLU A 98 0.41 -1.38 15.05
CA GLU A 98 0.68 -1.44 16.48
C GLU A 98 1.60 -2.63 16.73
N PHE A 99 2.87 -2.48 16.39
CA PHE A 99 3.87 -3.47 16.78
C PHE A 99 4.38 -3.12 18.16
N TYR A 100 4.45 -4.09 19.07
CA TYR A 100 5.22 -3.90 20.27
C TYR A 100 6.70 -3.75 19.89
N ILE A 101 7.37 -2.76 20.49
CA ILE A 101 8.80 -2.51 20.25
C ILE A 101 9.62 -3.79 20.47
N GLU A 102 9.23 -4.62 21.43
CA GLU A 102 9.87 -5.90 21.74
C GLU A 102 9.78 -6.92 20.60
N ASP A 103 8.71 -6.88 19.80
CA ASP A 103 8.50 -7.78 18.66
C ASP A 103 9.29 -7.36 17.41
N LEU A 104 9.66 -6.08 17.33
CA LEU A 104 10.46 -5.53 16.23
C LEU A 104 11.95 -5.79 16.39
N ILE A 105 12.44 -5.89 17.63
CA ILE A 105 13.85 -6.10 17.92
C ILE A 105 14.25 -7.53 17.53
N GLY A 106 15.29 -7.66 16.71
CA GLY A 106 15.81 -8.94 16.23
C GLY A 106 15.23 -9.40 14.89
N LEU A 107 14.31 -8.65 14.27
CA LEU A 107 13.80 -8.97 12.94
C LEU A 107 14.89 -8.80 11.86
N SER A 108 14.93 -9.70 10.89
CA SER A 108 15.85 -9.63 9.74
C SER A 108 15.36 -8.59 8.74
N VAL A 109 16.24 -7.65 8.37
CA VAL A 109 15.95 -6.56 7.45
C VAL A 109 16.39 -6.93 6.04
N PHE A 110 15.53 -6.65 5.07
CA PHE A 110 15.77 -6.87 3.65
C PHE A 110 15.65 -5.57 2.84
N ALA A 111 16.59 -5.35 1.93
CA ALA A 111 16.56 -4.28 0.93
C ALA A 111 15.81 -4.71 -0.33
N GLY A 112 15.12 -3.76 -0.98
CA GLY A 112 14.60 -3.92 -2.35
C GLY A 112 13.67 -5.13 -2.56
N GLY A 113 13.06 -5.62 -1.49
CA GLY A 113 12.33 -6.89 -1.49
C GLY A 113 13.06 -7.97 -0.71
N ASN A 114 14.01 -8.68 -1.32
CA ASN A 114 14.52 -9.98 -0.85
C ASN A 114 16.04 -10.01 -0.58
N GLU A 115 16.73 -8.87 -0.62
CA GLU A 115 18.17 -8.80 -0.37
C GLU A 115 18.46 -8.64 1.13
N PRO A 116 19.15 -9.58 1.80
CA PRO A 116 19.37 -9.49 3.25
C PRO A 116 20.35 -8.35 3.57
N ALA A 117 19.84 -7.29 4.20
CA ALA A 117 20.59 -6.08 4.49
C ALA A 117 21.10 -6.01 5.93
N GLY A 118 20.37 -6.59 6.89
CA GLY A 118 20.73 -6.43 8.30
C GLY A 118 19.71 -7.01 9.27
N MET A 119 19.69 -6.46 10.48
CA MET A 119 18.76 -6.82 11.54
C MET A 119 18.37 -5.60 12.37
N VAL A 120 17.12 -5.55 12.82
CA VAL A 120 16.63 -4.52 13.74
C VAL A 120 17.28 -4.70 15.10
N ARG A 121 17.94 -3.66 15.59
CA ARG A 121 18.63 -3.63 16.88
C ARG A 121 17.79 -2.98 17.97
N ALA A 122 17.10 -1.89 17.66
CA ALA A 122 16.29 -1.12 18.59
C ALA A 122 15.23 -0.29 17.86
N VAL A 123 14.24 0.21 18.60
CA VAL A 123 13.30 1.25 18.13
C VAL A 123 13.51 2.47 19.02
N GLN A 124 13.80 3.62 18.42
CA GLN A 124 13.98 4.90 19.12
C GLN A 124 12.75 5.77 18.90
N ASN A 125 12.05 6.12 19.98
CA ASN A 125 10.93 7.06 19.93
C ASN A 125 11.43 8.43 20.40
N PHE A 126 11.54 9.40 19.48
CA PHE A 126 11.96 10.77 19.81
C PHE A 126 10.77 11.73 20.04
N GLY A 127 9.60 11.19 20.38
CA GLY A 127 8.40 11.96 20.75
C GLY A 127 7.58 12.51 19.59
N ALA A 128 8.13 12.58 18.37
CA ALA A 128 7.39 12.96 17.15
C ALA A 128 7.38 11.83 16.10
N ASP A 129 8.46 11.04 16.02
CA ASP A 129 8.64 9.96 15.07
C ASP A 129 9.30 8.75 15.75
N ASP A 130 8.90 7.55 15.32
CA ASP A 130 9.54 6.28 15.65
C ASP A 130 10.63 5.98 14.61
N LEU A 131 11.85 5.67 15.06
CA LEU A 131 12.99 5.31 14.22
C LEU A 131 13.42 3.88 14.51
N LEU A 132 13.55 3.06 13.46
CA LEU A 132 14.16 1.74 13.53
C LEU A 132 15.67 1.86 13.43
N GLU A 133 16.35 1.38 14.46
CA GLU A 133 17.80 1.22 14.46
C GLU A 133 18.16 -0.12 13.83
N ILE A 134 18.83 -0.10 12.69
CA ILE A 134 19.14 -1.29 11.88
C ILE A 134 20.63 -1.48 11.80
N ARG A 135 21.10 -2.67 12.19
CA ARG A 135 22.48 -3.06 12.04
C ARG A 135 22.70 -3.72 10.68
N LEU A 136 23.49 -3.07 9.83
CA LEU A 136 23.82 -3.56 8.49
C LEU A 136 24.81 -4.72 8.54
N LYS A 137 24.66 -5.67 7.62
CA LYS A 137 25.46 -6.90 7.55
C LYS A 137 26.87 -6.67 7.00
N ASP A 138 27.02 -5.75 6.04
CA ASP A 138 28.29 -5.57 5.31
C ASP A 138 29.41 -4.95 6.15
N HIS A 139 29.10 -3.99 7.02
CA HIS A 139 30.11 -3.26 7.79
C HIS A 139 29.84 -3.20 9.29
N GLY A 140 28.71 -3.73 9.76
CA GLY A 140 28.28 -3.61 11.16
C GLY A 140 27.85 -2.19 11.56
N ALA A 141 27.86 -1.25 10.61
CA ALA A 141 27.32 0.10 10.76
C ALA A 141 25.83 0.03 11.12
N THR A 142 25.37 1.02 11.86
CA THR A 142 24.00 1.11 12.32
C THR A 142 23.38 2.35 11.71
N ILE A 143 22.20 2.18 11.11
CA ILE A 143 21.45 3.28 10.49
C ILE A 143 20.11 3.44 11.21
N LEU A 144 19.55 4.64 11.13
CA LEU A 144 18.24 4.96 11.65
C LEU A 144 17.29 5.18 10.47
N VAL A 145 16.22 4.40 10.42
CA VAL A 145 15.21 4.49 9.36
C VAL A 145 13.88 4.88 10.00
N PRO A 146 13.16 5.88 9.47
CA PRO A 146 11.84 6.23 9.98
C PRO A 146 10.90 5.03 9.90
N PHE A 147 10.19 4.73 10.99
CA PHE A 147 9.20 3.66 11.01
C PHE A 147 7.88 4.13 10.40
N THR A 148 7.94 4.50 9.12
CA THR A 148 6.79 4.96 8.34
C THR A 148 6.45 3.94 7.27
N LEU A 149 5.22 3.97 6.77
CA LEU A 149 4.82 3.10 5.65
C LEU A 149 5.57 3.41 4.34
N VAL A 150 6.24 4.57 4.25
CA VAL A 150 7.05 4.96 3.09
C VAL A 150 8.38 4.22 3.11
N ASP A 151 9.05 4.24 4.26
CA ASP A 151 10.38 3.67 4.43
C ASP A 151 10.36 2.20 4.85
N VAL A 152 9.31 1.78 5.56
CA VAL A 152 9.12 0.41 6.06
C VAL A 152 7.74 -0.11 5.68
N PRO A 153 7.49 -0.34 4.37
CA PRO A 153 6.18 -0.74 3.86
C PRO A 153 5.79 -2.18 4.25
N ILE A 154 6.74 -3.02 4.67
CA ILE A 154 6.49 -4.43 4.97
C ILE A 154 7.17 -4.82 6.28
N VAL A 155 6.36 -5.24 7.25
CA VAL A 155 6.78 -5.83 8.51
C VAL A 155 6.04 -7.16 8.67
N ASP A 156 6.79 -8.23 8.89
CA ASP A 156 6.28 -9.58 9.11
C ASP A 156 6.93 -10.16 10.37
N VAL A 157 6.29 -9.92 11.52
CA VAL A 157 6.75 -10.42 12.82
C VAL A 157 6.70 -11.95 12.88
N ALA A 158 5.71 -12.58 12.22
CA ALA A 158 5.54 -14.03 12.24
C ALA A 158 6.68 -14.77 11.54
N SER A 159 7.21 -14.21 10.44
CA SER A 159 8.37 -14.75 9.74
C SER A 159 9.71 -14.12 10.15
N GLY A 160 9.69 -13.14 11.06
CA GLY A 160 10.89 -12.52 11.58
C GLY A 160 11.55 -11.52 10.61
N ARG A 161 10.76 -10.80 9.79
CA ARG A 161 11.24 -10.10 8.59
C ARG A 161 10.70 -8.67 8.46
N VAL A 162 11.56 -7.75 8.00
CA VAL A 162 11.22 -6.37 7.62
C VAL A 162 11.77 -6.07 6.23
N VAL A 163 11.04 -5.33 5.39
CA VAL A 163 11.52 -4.90 4.06
C VAL A 163 11.56 -3.38 3.97
N ILE A 164 12.70 -2.88 3.52
CA ILE A 164 12.96 -1.47 3.26
C ILE A 164 13.29 -1.34 1.77
N PRO A 165 12.48 -0.60 0.99
CA PRO A 165 12.64 -0.51 -0.46
C PRO A 165 13.93 0.23 -0.84
N ASP A 166 14.30 1.28 -0.09
CA ASP A 166 15.53 2.04 -0.32
C ASP A 166 16.31 2.27 0.98
N LEU A 167 17.33 1.43 1.19
CA LEU A 167 18.25 1.53 2.33
C LEU A 167 19.39 2.53 2.08
N THR A 168 19.69 2.82 0.82
CA THR A 168 20.79 3.70 0.39
C THR A 168 20.58 5.12 0.92
N THR A 169 19.34 5.62 0.87
CA THR A 169 18.96 6.95 1.39
C THR A 169 19.38 7.19 2.85
N TRP A 170 19.45 6.12 3.65
CA TRP A 170 19.75 6.18 5.08
C TRP A 170 21.19 5.73 5.42
N ALA A 171 21.85 5.04 4.49
CA ALA A 171 23.24 4.60 4.62
C ALA A 171 24.25 5.73 4.38
N GLU A 172 23.85 6.81 3.72
CA GLU A 172 24.72 7.94 3.35
C GLU A 172 24.85 9.03 4.42
N HIS A 173 24.24 8.87 5.60
CA HIS A 173 24.20 9.90 6.65
C HIS A 173 25.23 9.71 7.78
N ASP A 174 26.40 9.14 7.47
CA ASP A 174 27.54 9.04 8.40
C ASP A 174 28.71 9.90 7.87
N GLU A 175 28.49 11.20 7.73
CA GLU A 175 29.59 12.19 7.69
C GLU A 175 29.03 13.59 7.97
N SER A 176 29.15 14.05 9.22
CA SER A 176 29.58 15.41 9.59
C SER A 176 29.60 15.54 11.11
N ASP A 177 30.82 15.48 11.64
CA ASP A 177 31.27 15.92 12.97
C ASP A 177 31.01 17.43 13.19
#